data_AF-A0A0Q6EUF8-F1
#
_entry.id   AF-A0A0Q6EUF8-F1
#
_cell.length_a   1.000
_cell.length_b   1.000
_cell.length_c   1.000
_cell.angle_alpha   90.00
_cell.angle_beta   90.00
_cell.angle_gamma   90.00
#
_symmetry.space_group_name_H-M   'P 1'
#
loop_
_entity.id
_entity.type
_entity.pdbx_description
1 polymer ?
#
loop_
_entity_poly.entity_id
_entity_poly.type
_entity_poly.pdbx_seq_one_letter_code
_entity_poly.pdbx_strand_id
1 'polypeptide(L)' 'MDTPLRVAESRDPKGLYKRAREGSIKNFTGIDSPYEAPESPELQLAGGMNAAETLADQVVAYLKAHHYID' A
#
# COMPACT_ATOMS: atom_id res chain seq x y z
N MET A 1 4.70 0.28 -1.10
CA MET A 1 3.71 1.10 -0.37
C MET A 1 3.58 0.55 1.04
N ASP A 2 3.74 1.38 2.05
CA ASP A 2 3.52 1.03 3.44
C ASP A 2 2.31 1.81 3.94
N THR A 3 1.20 1.10 4.17
CA THR A 3 -0.07 1.70 4.62
C THR A 3 -0.64 0.81 5.70
N PRO A 4 -0.93 1.36 6.91
CA PRO A 4 -1.49 0.56 7.98
C PRO A 4 -2.79 -0.11 7.54
N LEU A 5 -2.93 -1.42 7.85
CA LEU A 5 -4.11 -2.22 7.49
C LEU A 5 -5.42 -1.51 7.85
N ARG A 6 -5.52 -0.94 9.06
CA ARG A 6 -6.72 -0.22 9.52
C ARG A 6 -7.14 0.93 8.61
N VAL A 7 -6.19 1.61 7.96
CA VAL A 7 -6.46 2.73 7.05
C VAL A 7 -6.93 2.21 5.69
N ALA A 8 -6.32 1.12 5.21
CA ALA A 8 -6.78 0.46 3.99
C ALA A 8 -8.19 -0.14 4.15
N GLU A 9 -8.43 -0.81 5.28
CA GLU A 9 -9.72 -1.38 5.65
C GLU A 9 -10.79 -0.31 5.88
N SER A 10 -10.47 0.84 6.49
CA SER A 10 -11.47 1.91 6.67
C SER A 10 -11.90 2.55 5.34
N ARG A 11 -11.05 2.52 4.31
CA ARG A 11 -11.37 3.11 2.99
C ARG A 11 -12.26 2.19 2.17
N ASP A 12 -12.01 0.88 2.23
CA ASP A 12 -12.67 -0.23 1.53
C ASP A 12 -13.56 0.16 0.32
N PRO A 13 -13.01 0.81 -0.72
CA PRO A 13 -13.84 1.41 -1.79
C PRO A 13 -14.55 0.35 -2.65
N LYS A 14 -14.11 -0.91 -2.55
CA LYS A 14 -14.63 -2.06 -3.28
C LYS A 14 -15.42 -3.04 -2.40
N GLY A 15 -15.55 -2.78 -1.10
CA GLY A 15 -16.20 -3.68 -0.15
C GLY A 15 -15.47 -5.02 0.05
N LEU A 16 -14.19 -5.11 -0.30
CA LEU A 16 -13.43 -6.36 -0.26
C LEU A 16 -13.04 -6.73 1.18
N TYR A 17 -12.64 -5.75 1.98
CA TYR A 17 -12.31 -5.99 3.39
C TYR A 17 -13.56 -6.44 4.17
N LYS A 18 -14.69 -5.77 3.94
CA LYS A 18 -15.97 -6.17 4.54
C LYS A 18 -16.32 -7.62 4.20
N ARG A 19 -16.26 -7.99 2.92
CA ARG A 19 -16.56 -9.37 2.46
C ARG A 19 -15.57 -10.40 3.01
N ALA A 20 -14.31 -10.04 3.18
CA ALA A 20 -13.30 -10.89 3.82
C ALA A 20 -13.61 -11.10 5.32
N ARG A 21 -13.96 -10.05 6.05
CA ARG A 21 -14.40 -10.13 7.46
C ARG A 21 -15.67 -10.96 7.65
N GLU A 22 -16.59 -10.91 6.68
CA GLU A 22 -17.79 -11.76 6.64
C GLU A 22 -17.49 -13.21 6.22
N GLY A 23 -16.23 -13.54 5.90
CA GLY A 23 -15.78 -14.88 5.53
C GLY A 23 -16.16 -15.30 4.10
N SER A 24 -16.69 -14.39 3.29
CA SER A 24 -17.09 -14.62 1.90
C SER A 24 -15.91 -14.64 0.93
N ILE A 25 -14.76 -14.10 1.32
CA ILE A 25 -13.49 -14.18 0.60
C ILE A 25 -12.50 -14.87 1.54
N LYS A 26 -11.83 -15.92 1.04
CA LYS A 26 -10.80 -16.68 1.77
C LYS A 26 -9.41 -16.25 1.32
N ASN A 27 -8.43 -16.45 2.18
CA ASN A 27 -7.01 -16.18 1.92
C ASN A 27 -6.77 -14.70 1.53
N PHE A 28 -7.52 -13.80 2.14
CA PHE A 28 -7.43 -12.37 1.93
C PHE A 28 -6.23 -11.79 2.71
N THR A 29 -5.28 -11.25 1.96
CA THR A 29 -4.05 -10.66 2.50
C THR A 29 -4.35 -9.55 3.50
N GLY A 30 -3.73 -9.64 4.69
CA GLY A 30 -3.95 -8.73 5.81
C GLY A 30 -5.12 -9.11 6.74
N ILE A 31 -5.91 -10.13 6.41
CA ILE A 31 -7.03 -10.61 7.25
C ILE A 31 -6.78 -12.04 7.71
N ASP A 32 -6.91 -13.01 6.82
CA ASP A 32 -6.73 -14.45 7.07
C ASP A 32 -5.53 -15.05 6.31
N SER A 33 -4.79 -14.20 5.59
CA SER A 33 -3.50 -14.52 4.96
C SER A 33 -2.47 -13.43 5.26
N PRO A 34 -1.19 -13.77 5.52
CA PRO A 34 -0.17 -12.77 5.83
C PRO A 34 0.16 -11.89 4.61
N TYR A 35 0.61 -10.67 4.89
CA TYR A 35 1.36 -9.85 3.95
C TYR A 35 2.82 -9.86 4.38
N GLU A 36 3.72 -10.28 3.49
CA GLU A 36 5.16 -10.25 3.74
C GLU A 36 5.72 -8.95 3.15
N ALA A 37 6.07 -8.00 4.01
CA ALA A 37 6.68 -6.75 3.58
C ALA A 37 8.07 -7.01 2.97
N PRO A 38 8.47 -6.26 1.93
CA PRO A 38 9.82 -6.39 1.38
C PRO A 38 10.88 -6.10 2.44
N GLU A 39 11.91 -6.96 2.53
CA GLU A 39 13.01 -6.77 3.49
C GLU A 39 13.96 -5.61 3.09
N SER A 40 14.10 -5.35 1.79
CA SER A 40 15.00 -4.31 1.26
C SER A 40 14.35 -3.59 0.08
N PRO A 41 13.33 -2.76 0.33
CA PRO A 41 12.70 -1.98 -0.73
C PRO A 41 13.62 -0.84 -1.18
N GLU A 42 13.67 -0.59 -2.48
CA GLU A 42 14.37 0.56 -3.05
C GLU A 42 13.74 1.89 -2.63
N LEU A 43 12.42 1.91 -2.46
CA LEU A 43 11.66 3.06 -2.00
C LEU A 43 10.43 2.63 -1.17
N GLN A 44 10.33 3.13 0.05
CA GLN A 44 9.16 2.96 0.92
C GLN A 44 8.33 4.24 0.95
N LEU A 45 7.04 4.12 0.64
CA LEU A 45 6.08 5.22 0.59
C LEU A 45 5.05 5.07 1.70
N ALA A 46 5.02 5.99 2.66
CA ALA A 46 4.09 6.01 3.79
C ALA A 46 2.68 6.46 3.36
N GLY A 47 1.94 5.54 2.76
CA GLY A 47 0.57 5.74 2.31
C GLY A 47 -0.40 5.87 3.50
N GLY A 48 -1.40 6.74 3.34
CA GLY A 48 -2.36 7.04 4.40
C GLY A 48 -1.88 8.05 5.44
N MET A 49 -0.61 8.45 5.40
CA MET A 49 -0.05 9.54 6.22
C MET A 49 0.21 10.81 5.39
N ASN A 50 0.45 10.66 4.08
CA ASN A 50 0.75 11.76 3.15
C ASN A 50 -0.27 11.80 2.00
N ALA A 51 -0.37 12.96 1.35
CA ALA A 51 -1.14 13.14 0.11
C ALA A 51 -0.54 12.30 -1.03
N ALA A 52 -1.38 11.91 -2.00
CA ALA A 52 -0.96 11.06 -3.11
C ALA A 52 0.08 11.77 -3.99
N GLU A 53 -0.11 13.06 -4.21
CA GLU A 53 0.77 13.94 -4.98
C GLU A 53 2.16 13.98 -4.35
N THR A 54 2.26 14.15 -3.03
CA THR A 54 3.54 14.15 -2.31
C THR A 54 4.28 12.83 -2.44
N LEU A 55 3.57 11.70 -2.39
CA LEU A 55 4.19 10.38 -2.56
C LEU A 55 4.59 10.12 -4.02
N ALA A 56 3.83 10.63 -4.98
CA ALA A 56 4.18 10.58 -6.39
C ALA A 56 5.46 11.39 -6.68
N ASP A 57 5.58 12.59 -6.10
CA ASP A 57 6.79 13.41 -6.21
C ASP A 57 8.02 12.68 -5.66
N GLN A 58 7.88 11.92 -4.56
CA GLN A 58 8.97 11.08 -4.03
C GLN A 58 9.41 10.00 -5.02
N VAL A 59 8.47 9.36 -5.71
CA VAL A 59 8.79 8.37 -6.76
C VAL A 59 9.53 9.04 -7.91
N VAL A 60 9.04 10.18 -8.40
CA VAL A 60 9.68 10.92 -9.50
C VAL A 60 11.09 11.34 -9.11
N ALA A 61 11.28 11.89 -7.91
CA ALA A 61 12.58 12.28 -7.40
C ALA A 61 13.55 11.09 -7.31
N TYR A 62 13.08 9.94 -6.79
CA TYR A 62 13.87 8.71 -6.76
C TYR A 62 14.31 8.28 -8.15
N LEU A 63 13.41 8.28 -9.13
CA LEU A 63 13.70 7.85 -10.50
C LEU A 63 14.70 8.78 -11.20
N LYS A 64 14.58 10.10 -11.01
CA LYS A 64 15.55 11.08 -11.53
C LYS A 64 16.94 10.91 -10.91
N ALA A 65 17.01 10.72 -9.59
CA ALA A 65 18.27 10.52 -8.88
C ALA A 65 19.04 9.26 -9.34
N HIS A 66 18.31 8.26 -9.82
CA HIS A 66 18.88 7.02 -10.37
C HIS A 66 19.00 7.03 -11.90
N HIS A 67 18.74 8.17 -12.55
CA HIS A 67 18.82 8.35 -14.00
C HIS A 67 17.92 7.40 -14.80
N TYR A 68 16.78 7.00 -14.23
CA TYR A 68 15.76 6.23 -14.96
C TYR A 68 14.87 7.12 -15.83
N ILE A 69 14.75 8.40 -15.48
CA ILE A 69 13.97 9.42 -16.20
C ILE A 69 14.68 10.78 -16.12
N ASP A 70 14.36 11.66 -17.07
CA ASP A 70 14.84 13.04 -17.15
C ASP A 70 14.11 14.01 -16.20
#